data_AF-A0A959P3B4-F1
#
_entry.id   AF-A0A959P3B4-F1
#
_cell.length_a   1.000
_cell.length_b   1.000
_cell.length_c   1.000
_cell.angle_alpha   90.00
_cell.angle_beta   90.00
_cell.angle_gamma   90.00
#
_symmetry.space_group_name_H-M   'P 1'
#
loop_
_entity.id
_entity.type
_entity.pdbx_description
1 polymer ?
#
loop_
_entity_poly.entity_id
_entity_poly.type
_entity_poly.pdbx_seq_one_letter_code
_entity_poly.pdbx_strand_id
1 'polypeptide(L)'
;HDFFQFKLRYKSFVPAPFFRFDSDGETHRNKVDGISLEESQITTPHFHKFNENGIEIAYKTDKLLDPKESKALEDINLCIIHFFHESNTRLKDDDFPEIKIQSDTLGFKMTKEDPNQNIDFL
;
A
#
# COMPACT_ATOMS: atom_id res chain seq x y z
N HIS A 1 -13.08 7.41 4.29
CA HIS A 1 -11.85 6.61 4.37
C HIS A 1 -11.30 6.44 2.99
N ASP A 2 -10.06 6.85 2.80
CA ASP A 2 -9.38 6.69 1.53
C ASP A 2 -8.78 5.29 1.52
N PHE A 3 -9.29 4.45 0.62
CA PHE A 3 -8.75 3.12 0.41
C PHE A 3 -7.41 3.22 -0.33
N PHE A 4 -6.38 2.61 0.23
CA PHE A 4 -5.05 2.54 -0.38
C PHE A 4 -4.42 1.17 -0.16
N GLN A 5 -3.49 0.82 -1.05
CA GLN A 5 -2.78 -0.46 -1.01
C GLN A 5 -1.31 -0.25 -1.34
N PHE A 6 -0.44 -0.99 -0.65
CA PHE A 6 0.98 -1.08 -0.99
C PHE A 6 1.30 -2.49 -1.48
N LYS A 7 2.06 -2.61 -2.57
CA LYS A 7 2.33 -3.90 -3.22
C LYS A 7 3.80 -4.00 -3.61
N LEU A 8 4.47 -5.05 -3.14
CA LEU A 8 5.79 -5.44 -3.60
C LEU A 8 5.65 -6.56 -4.63
N ARG A 9 6.24 -6.36 -5.81
CA ARG A 9 6.04 -7.22 -6.99
C ARG A 9 7.38 -7.56 -7.64
N TYR A 10 7.52 -8.80 -8.08
CA TYR A 10 8.61 -9.21 -8.96
C TYR A 10 8.09 -10.21 -10.00
N LYS A 11 7.62 -9.66 -11.12
CA LYS A 11 6.82 -10.39 -12.14
C LYS A 11 7.52 -11.62 -12.70
N SER A 12 8.85 -11.60 -12.80
CA SER A 12 9.63 -12.72 -13.31
C SER A 12 9.65 -13.93 -12.36
N PHE A 13 9.36 -13.72 -11.07
CA PHE A 13 9.30 -14.77 -10.06
C PHE A 13 7.87 -15.19 -9.75
N VAL A 14 6.98 -14.21 -9.53
CA VAL A 14 5.55 -14.45 -9.29
C VAL A 14 4.69 -13.37 -9.98
N PRO A 15 3.62 -13.76 -10.71
CA PRO A 15 2.74 -12.78 -11.36
C PRO A 15 1.98 -11.87 -10.37
N ALA A 16 1.60 -12.43 -9.22
CA ALA A 16 0.93 -11.70 -8.14
C ALA A 16 1.94 -10.92 -7.26
N PRO A 17 1.51 -9.88 -6.51
CA PRO A 17 2.33 -9.32 -5.45
C PRO A 17 2.73 -10.41 -4.45
N PHE A 18 4.02 -10.49 -4.11
CA PHE A 18 4.48 -11.45 -3.09
C PHE A 18 4.34 -10.90 -1.66
N PHE A 19 4.16 -9.58 -1.54
CA PHE A 19 3.87 -8.91 -0.29
C PHE A 19 2.93 -7.73 -0.55
N ARG A 20 1.85 -7.60 0.23
CA ARG A 20 0.83 -6.57 0.05
C ARG A 20 0.28 -6.08 1.39
N PHE A 21 -0.12 -4.82 1.45
CA PHE A 21 -0.94 -4.27 2.51
C PHE A 21 -2.21 -3.65 1.93
N ASP A 22 -3.34 -3.90 2.60
CA ASP A 22 -4.65 -3.37 2.27
C ASP A 22 -5.18 -2.55 3.46
N SER A 23 -5.44 -1.25 3.27
CA SER A 23 -5.88 -0.35 4.34
C SER A 23 -7.35 -0.53 4.73
N ASP A 24 -8.18 -0.89 3.76
CA ASP A 24 -9.61 -1.14 3.91
C ASP A 24 -10.07 -2.19 2.87
N GLY A 25 -11.34 -2.61 2.90
CA GLY A 25 -11.90 -3.60 1.96
C GLY A 25 -12.41 -4.87 2.64
N GLU A 26 -12.36 -5.99 1.92
CA GLU A 26 -12.98 -7.24 2.35
C GLU A 26 -12.16 -8.02 3.40
N THR A 27 -12.85 -8.64 4.35
CA THR A 27 -12.27 -9.64 5.25
C THR A 27 -11.79 -10.85 4.45
N HIS A 28 -10.54 -11.23 4.66
CA HIS A 28 -9.97 -12.40 4.01
C HIS A 28 -10.12 -13.64 4.88
N ARG A 29 -10.25 -14.81 4.24
CA ARG A 29 -10.26 -16.10 4.92
C ARG A 29 -9.03 -16.91 4.54
N ASN A 30 -8.15 -17.16 5.51
CA ASN A 30 -7.01 -18.06 5.35
C ASN A 30 -7.48 -19.51 5.32
N LYS A 31 -7.26 -20.20 4.19
CA LYS A 31 -7.60 -21.62 4.03
C LYS A 31 -6.42 -22.50 4.47
N VAL A 32 -6.09 -22.44 5.75
CA VAL A 32 -5.06 -23.28 6.38
C VAL A 32 -5.76 -24.37 7.19
N ASP A 33 -5.25 -25.60 7.13
CA ASP A 33 -5.83 -26.71 7.87
C ASP A 33 -5.60 -26.56 9.38
N GLY A 34 -6.59 -26.96 10.19
CA GLY A 34 -6.46 -27.00 11.64
C GLY A 34 -6.76 -25.70 12.41
N ILE A 35 -7.10 -24.60 11.73
CA ILE A 35 -7.56 -23.36 12.38
C ILE A 35 -9.08 -23.22 12.36
N SER A 36 -9.64 -22.57 13.38
CA SER A 36 -11.07 -22.29 13.44
C SER A 36 -11.51 -21.27 12.39
N LEU A 37 -12.82 -21.17 12.13
CA LEU A 37 -13.36 -20.16 11.23
C LEU A 37 -13.03 -18.74 11.72
N GLU A 38 -13.12 -18.51 13.03
CA GLU A 38 -12.83 -17.23 13.66
C GLU A 38 -11.37 -16.82 13.46
N GLU A 39 -10.42 -17.72 13.75
CA GLU A 39 -8.99 -17.48 13.54
C GLU A 39 -8.61 -17.34 12.06
N SER A 40 -9.38 -17.96 11.17
CA SER A 40 -9.15 -17.86 9.73
C SER A 40 -9.57 -16.54 9.12
N GLN A 41 -10.37 -15.72 9.82
CA GLN A 41 -10.91 -14.46 9.32
C GLN A 41 -10.01 -13.28 9.69
N ILE A 42 -9.52 -12.57 8.68
CA ILE A 42 -8.62 -11.44 8.83
C ILE A 42 -9.28 -10.19 8.25
N THR A 43 -9.74 -9.31 9.13
CA THR A 43 -10.35 -8.02 8.75
C THR A 43 -9.28 -7.03 8.30
N THR A 44 -9.66 -6.04 7.50
CA THR A 44 -8.80 -4.90 7.19
C THR A 44 -8.64 -3.98 8.42
N PRO A 45 -7.57 -3.16 8.48
CA PRO A 45 -6.35 -3.26 7.67
C PRO A 45 -5.58 -4.57 7.93
N HIS A 46 -4.91 -5.11 6.91
CA HIS A 46 -4.08 -6.33 7.04
C HIS A 46 -3.00 -6.42 5.95
N PHE A 47 -2.02 -7.28 6.19
CA PHE A 47 -0.97 -7.66 5.26
C PHE A 47 -1.25 -8.99 4.58
N HIS A 48 -0.61 -9.24 3.45
CA HIS A 48 -0.55 -10.52 2.75
C HIS A 48 0.89 -10.94 2.55
N LYS A 49 1.17 -12.21 2.78
CA LYS A 49 2.44 -12.86 2.46
C LYS A 49 2.22 -14.31 2.06
N PHE A 50 3.26 -14.97 1.57
CA PHE A 50 3.27 -16.41 1.39
C PHE A 50 3.83 -17.09 2.64
N ASN A 51 3.18 -18.15 3.12
CA ASN A 51 3.71 -18.99 4.18
C ASN A 51 4.77 -19.97 3.64
N GLU A 52 5.36 -20.79 4.51
CA GLU A 52 6.39 -21.79 4.18
C GLU A 52 5.93 -22.85 3.16
N ASN A 53 4.61 -23.07 3.05
CA ASN A 53 4.01 -23.99 2.08
C ASN A 53 3.67 -23.31 0.73
N GLY A 54 4.02 -22.03 0.57
CA GLY A 54 3.70 -21.27 -0.64
C GLY A 54 2.22 -20.88 -0.76
N ILE A 55 1.48 -20.87 0.34
CA ILE A 55 0.07 -20.44 0.38
C ILE A 55 0.03 -18.96 0.76
N GLU A 56 -0.70 -18.16 -0.02
CA GLU A 56 -0.98 -16.75 0.32
C GLU A 56 -1.88 -16.70 1.56
N ILE A 57 -1.45 -15.96 2.57
CA ILE A 57 -2.19 -15.74 3.82
C ILE A 57 -2.27 -14.25 4.13
N ALA A 58 -3.41 -13.83 4.66
CA ALA A 58 -3.62 -12.53 5.26
C ALA A 58 -3.23 -12.56 6.75
N TYR A 59 -2.74 -11.46 7.32
CA TYR A 59 -2.45 -11.36 8.75
C TYR A 59 -2.42 -9.91 9.25
N LYS A 60 -2.60 -9.74 10.56
CA LYS A 60 -2.41 -8.46 11.27
C LYS A 60 -1.09 -8.51 12.04
N THR A 61 -0.32 -7.43 11.99
CA THR A 61 0.80 -7.20 12.91
C THR A 61 0.28 -6.79 14.29
N ASP A 62 1.09 -6.86 15.33
CA ASP A 62 0.70 -6.44 16.69
C ASP A 62 0.13 -5.01 16.71
N LYS A 63 0.72 -4.09 15.94
CA LYS A 63 0.22 -2.71 15.77
C LYS A 63 -1.19 -2.60 15.18
N LEU A 64 -1.61 -3.58 14.38
CA LEU A 64 -2.94 -3.62 13.77
C LEU A 64 -3.96 -4.31 14.66
N LEU A 65 -3.51 -5.01 15.71
CA LEU A 65 -4.35 -5.61 16.74
C LEU A 65 -4.69 -4.59 17.84
N ASP A 66 -3.81 -3.62 18.10
CA ASP A 66 -4.11 -2.47 18.98
C ASP A 66 -5.02 -1.47 18.24
N PRO A 67 -6.26 -1.19 18.73
CA PRO A 67 -7.16 -0.23 18.10
C PRO A 67 -6.60 1.18 17.96
N LYS A 68 -5.76 1.63 18.91
CA LYS A 68 -5.18 2.98 18.91
C LYS A 68 -4.09 3.11 17.84
N GLU A 69 -3.22 2.11 17.73
CA GLU A 69 -2.18 2.09 16.70
C GLU A 69 -2.77 1.86 15.31
N SER A 70 -3.74 0.95 15.20
CA SER A 70 -4.49 0.71 13.96
C SER A 70 -5.14 2.00 13.44
N LYS A 71 -5.71 2.83 14.32
CA LYS A 71 -6.26 4.14 13.97
C LYS A 71 -5.20 5.10 13.44
N ALA A 72 -4.01 5.12 14.02
CA ALA A 72 -2.91 5.96 13.54
C ALA A 72 -2.42 5.54 12.14
N LEU A 73 -2.48 4.24 11.84
CA LEU A 73 -2.09 3.67 10.55
C LEU A 73 -3.12 3.92 9.41
N GLU A 74 -4.20 4.64 9.69
CA GLU A 74 -5.05 5.23 8.65
C GLU A 74 -4.35 6.40 7.93
N ASP A 75 -3.36 7.04 8.56
CA ASP A 75 -2.48 8.00 7.89
C ASP A 75 -1.53 7.26 6.95
N ILE A 76 -1.64 7.55 5.65
CA ILE A 76 -0.85 6.89 4.61
C ILE A 76 0.66 7.05 4.80
N ASN A 77 1.13 8.16 5.39
CA ASN A 77 2.55 8.40 5.65
C ASN A 77 3.06 7.53 6.80
N LEU A 78 2.27 7.34 7.86
CA LEU A 78 2.62 6.42 8.94
C LEU A 78 2.52 4.96 8.47
N CYS A 79 1.52 4.68 7.64
CA CYS A 79 1.27 3.35 7.12
C CYS A 79 2.37 2.87 6.17
N ILE A 80 2.88 3.73 5.28
CA ILE A 80 3.95 3.33 4.36
C ILE A 80 5.25 3.03 5.10
N ILE A 81 5.57 3.75 6.17
CA ILE A 81 6.70 3.44 7.06
C ILE A 81 6.52 2.07 7.69
N HIS A 82 5.32 1.78 8.21
CA HIS A 82 4.99 0.46 8.76
C HIS A 82 5.14 -0.66 7.72
N PHE A 83 4.71 -0.41 6.48
CA PHE A 83 4.88 -1.33 5.36
C PHE A 83 6.35 -1.63 5.06
N PHE A 84 7.24 -0.64 5.10
CA PHE A 84 8.67 -0.85 4.87
C PHE A 84 9.35 -1.63 5.99
N HIS A 85 8.98 -1.38 7.24
CA HIS A 85 9.46 -2.17 8.35
C HIS A 85 9.05 -3.64 8.23
N GLU A 86 7.77 -3.91 7.92
CA GLU A 86 7.24 -5.27 7.81
C GLU A 86 7.78 -6.02 6.58
N SER A 87 7.92 -5.33 5.44
CA SER A 87 8.51 -5.92 4.22
C SER A 87 10.04 -6.06 4.28
N ASN A 88 10.68 -5.57 5.35
CA ASN A 88 12.13 -5.43 5.47
C ASN A 88 12.76 -4.69 4.26
N THR A 89 12.04 -3.71 3.72
CA THR A 89 12.53 -2.84 2.64
C THR A 89 13.15 -1.62 3.28
N ARG A 90 14.42 -1.70 3.70
CA ARG A 90 15.11 -0.60 4.39
C ARG A 90 16.28 -0.07 3.56
N LEU A 91 16.48 1.24 3.57
CA LEU A 91 17.81 1.83 3.39
C LEU A 91 18.64 1.59 4.66
N LYS A 92 19.96 1.80 4.59
CA LYS A 92 20.88 1.50 5.71
C LYS A 92 20.54 2.24 7.02
N ASP A 93 19.79 3.34 6.96
CA ASP A 93 19.65 4.30 8.07
C ASP A 93 18.19 4.62 8.48
N ASP A 94 17.26 3.63 8.46
CA ASP A 94 15.83 3.81 8.83
C ASP A 94 15.15 5.04 8.18
N ASP A 95 15.66 5.45 7.02
CA ASP A 95 15.11 6.52 6.20
C ASP A 95 14.12 5.93 5.19
N PHE A 96 12.91 6.50 5.14
CA PHE A 96 11.78 5.98 4.36
C PHE A 96 11.18 7.07 3.48
N PRO A 97 10.71 6.74 2.26
CA PRO A 97 10.09 7.72 1.39
C PRO A 97 8.78 8.26 1.97
N GLU A 98 8.58 9.57 1.82
CA GLU A 98 7.35 10.29 2.16
C GLU A 98 6.37 10.28 0.96
N ILE A 99 5.08 10.06 1.20
CA ILE A 99 4.07 10.17 0.15
C ILE A 99 3.55 11.60 0.11
N LYS A 100 3.95 12.33 -0.93
CA LYS A 100 3.40 13.66 -1.23
C LYS A 100 2.24 13.50 -2.21
N ILE A 101 1.01 13.61 -1.71
CA ILE A 101 -0.18 13.70 -2.55
C ILE A 101 -0.15 15.09 -3.22
N GLN A 102 0.28 15.14 -4.48
CA GLN A 102 0.12 16.36 -5.28
C GLN A 102 -1.35 16.49 -5.67
N SER A 103 -1.92 17.69 -5.57
CA SER A 103 -3.26 17.96 -6.08
C SER A 103 -3.33 17.61 -7.58
N ASP A 104 -4.51 17.23 -8.07
CA ASP A 104 -4.81 16.80 -9.46
C ASP A 104 -4.46 17.81 -10.58
N THR A 105 -3.76 18.87 -10.25
CA THR A 105 -3.04 19.68 -11.22
C THR A 105 -1.86 18.87 -11.75
N LEU A 106 -2.00 18.28 -12.95
CA LEU A 106 -0.81 18.11 -13.78
C LEU A 106 -0.08 19.45 -13.78
N GLY A 107 1.22 19.46 -13.54
CA GLY A 107 2.06 20.68 -13.44
C GLY A 107 2.09 21.55 -14.70
N PHE A 108 1.10 21.43 -15.59
CA PHE A 108 0.78 22.39 -16.62
C PHE A 108 0.37 23.72 -15.98
N LYS A 109 1.32 24.65 -15.95
CA LYS A 109 0.96 26.07 -15.97
C LYS A 109 0.30 26.33 -17.33
N MET A 110 -1.01 26.51 -17.33
CA MET A 110 -1.70 27.15 -18.47
C MET A 110 -1.21 28.60 -18.55
N THR A 111 -0.19 28.84 -19.37
CA THR A 111 0.19 30.18 -19.77
C THR A 111 -0.89 30.70 -20.72
N LYS A 112 -1.37 31.93 -20.50
CA LYS A 112 -2.27 32.63 -21.44
C LYS A 112 -1.55 33.14 -22.69
N GLU A 113 -0.26 32.84 -22.81
CA GLU A 113 0.56 33.22 -23.95
C GLU A 113 0.14 32.36 -25.15
N ASP A 114 -0.46 33.00 -26.15
CA ASP A 114 -0.72 32.36 -27.43
C ASP A 114 0.64 32.07 -28.10
N PRO A 115 0.98 30.80 -28.37
CA PRO A 115 2.25 30.44 -29.01
C PRO A 115 2.40 31.03 -30.43
N ASN A 116 1.31 31.54 -31.01
CA ASN A 116 1.29 32.22 -32.29
C ASN A 116 1.21 33.75 -32.17
N GLN A 117 1.39 34.33 -30.98
CA GLN A 117 1.55 35.77 -30.86
C GLN A 117 2.68 36.22 -31.79
N ASN A 118 2.37 37.14 -32.70
CA ASN A 118 3.26 37.70 -33.73
C ASN A 118 3.60 36.78 -34.91
N ILE A 119 2.82 35.73 -35.19
CA ILE A 119 2.90 35.02 -36.47
C ILE A 119 1.87 35.61 -37.44
N ASP A 120 2.37 36.24 -38.51
CA ASP A 120 1.58 36.61 -39.67
C ASP A 120 1.51 35.41 -40.63
N PHE A 121 0.31 34.84 -40.80
CA PHE A 121 0.08 33.83 -41.83
C PHE A 121 -0.17 34.53 -43.18
N LEU A 122 0.71 34.24 -44.16
CA LEU A 122 0.61 34.69 -45.55
C LEU A 122 -0.56 34.03 -46.30
#